data_AF-A0A1L3GMA7-F1
#
_entry.id   AF-A0A1L3GMA7-F1
#
_cell.length_a   1.000
_cell.length_b   1.000
_cell.length_c   1.000
_cell.angle_alpha   90.00
_cell.angle_beta   90.00
_cell.angle_gamma   90.00
#
_symmetry.space_group_name_H-M   'P 1'
#
loop_
_entity.id
_entity.type
_entity.pdbx_description
1 polymer ?
#
loop_
_entity_poly.entity_id
_entity_poly.type
_entity_poly.pdbx_seq_one_letter_code
_entity_poly.pdbx_strand_id
1 'polypeptide(L)'
;MVLEDKLPGFGKVQSQGKVFYTTPEAARAIQSHPYTIGYLPLNVALKSGLKVLRIDGQSPHEYVAQDTEYPFTVPFYLVYRENPAGAVRCFLDFLSGDKIKRRLQAEGVRPASW
;
A
#
# COMPACT_ATOMS: atom_id res chain seq x y z
N MET A 1 12.72 -7.90 -10.28
CA MET A 1 11.29 -7.54 -10.07
C MET A 1 11.06 -7.26 -8.57
N VAL A 2 10.10 -6.42 -8.14
CA VAL A 2 9.98 -5.98 -6.72
C VAL A 2 9.95 -7.16 -5.73
N LEU A 3 9.22 -8.23 -6.04
CA LEU A 3 9.16 -9.42 -5.16
C LEU A 3 10.51 -10.13 -5.03
N GLU A 4 11.28 -10.23 -6.12
CA GLU A 4 12.61 -10.86 -6.11
C GLU A 4 13.62 -10.04 -5.30
N ASP A 5 13.51 -8.72 -5.36
CA ASP A 5 14.40 -7.79 -4.65
C ASP A 5 14.06 -7.70 -3.14
N LYS A 6 12.78 -7.88 -2.79
CA LYS A 6 12.26 -7.61 -1.45
C LYS A 6 11.91 -8.85 -0.63
N LEU A 7 11.77 -10.03 -1.24
CA LEU A 7 11.46 -11.29 -0.55
C LEU A 7 12.58 -12.32 -0.75
N PRO A 8 13.33 -12.68 0.31
CA PRO A 8 14.36 -13.71 0.24
C PRO A 8 13.82 -15.04 -0.30
N GLY A 9 14.56 -15.64 -1.24
CA GLY A 9 14.20 -16.92 -1.84
C GLY A 9 13.22 -16.84 -3.02
N PHE A 10 12.55 -15.71 -3.24
CA PHE A 10 11.58 -15.57 -4.32
C PHE A 10 12.23 -15.64 -5.71
N GLY A 11 13.45 -15.13 -5.86
CA GLY A 11 14.23 -15.24 -7.09
C GLY A 11 14.67 -16.65 -7.47
N LYS A 12 14.45 -17.66 -6.61
CA LYS A 12 14.73 -19.08 -6.90
C LYS A 12 13.53 -19.79 -7.54
N VAL A 13 12.36 -19.16 -7.57
CA VAL A 13 11.15 -19.75 -8.14
C VAL A 13 11.19 -19.61 -9.67
N GLN A 14 11.13 -20.73 -10.39
CA GLN A 14 10.87 -20.70 -11.83
C GLN A 14 9.46 -20.14 -12.07
N SER A 15 9.39 -18.89 -12.47
CA SER A 15 8.14 -18.18 -12.72
C SER A 15 8.21 -17.46 -14.06
N GLN A 16 7.05 -17.31 -14.70
CA GLN A 16 6.90 -16.35 -15.79
C GLN A 16 6.37 -15.06 -15.19
N GLY A 17 7.19 -14.01 -15.24
CA GLY A 17 6.80 -12.67 -14.79
C GLY A 17 6.16 -11.88 -15.92
N LYS A 18 5.07 -11.16 -15.62
CA LYS A 18 4.52 -10.12 -16.48
C LYS A 18 4.47 -8.80 -15.73
N VAL A 19 5.00 -7.75 -16.36
CA VAL A 19 4.92 -6.39 -15.82
C VAL A 19 3.60 -5.77 -16.24
N PHE A 20 2.90 -5.18 -15.27
CA PHE A 20 1.71 -4.37 -15.50
C PHE A 20 2.02 -2.94 -15.06
N TYR A 21 1.60 -1.96 -15.85
CA TYR A 21 1.95 -0.56 -15.61
C TYR A 21 0.94 0.17 -14.74
N THR A 22 -0.23 -0.44 -14.49
CA THR A 22 -1.27 0.17 -13.66
C THR A 22 -1.75 -0.80 -12.58
N THR A 23 -2.05 -0.25 -11.40
CA THR A 23 -2.58 -1.03 -10.27
C THR A 23 -3.89 -1.78 -10.61
N PRO A 24 -4.88 -1.17 -11.31
CA PRO A 24 -6.10 -1.88 -11.67
C PRO A 24 -5.86 -3.05 -12.63
N GLU A 25 -4.94 -2.90 -13.58
CA GLU A 25 -4.59 -3.95 -14.52
C GLU A 25 -3.89 -5.13 -13.80
N ALA A 26 -2.94 -4.83 -12.92
CA ALA A 26 -2.28 -5.84 -12.10
C ALA A 26 -3.28 -6.61 -11.22
N ALA A 27 -4.23 -5.92 -10.59
CA ALA A 27 -5.25 -6.55 -9.75
C ALA A 27 -6.15 -7.50 -10.57
N ARG A 28 -6.62 -7.07 -11.74
CA ARG A 28 -7.41 -7.93 -12.64
C ARG A 28 -6.62 -9.14 -13.10
N ALA A 29 -5.35 -8.96 -13.44
CA ALA A 29 -4.49 -10.06 -13.88
C ALA A 29 -4.30 -11.11 -12.80
N ILE A 30 -4.06 -10.72 -11.55
CA ILE A 30 -3.96 -11.65 -10.42
C ILE A 30 -5.30 -12.37 -10.21
N GLN A 31 -6.42 -11.65 -10.32
CA GLN A 31 -7.75 -12.22 -10.11
C GLN A 31 -8.13 -13.25 -11.19
N SER A 32 -7.78 -13.00 -12.45
CA SER A 32 -8.19 -13.83 -13.58
C SER A 32 -7.28 -15.03 -13.85
N HIS A 33 -6.12 -15.12 -13.19
CA HIS A 33 -5.14 -16.18 -13.42
C HIS A 33 -4.82 -16.91 -12.11
N PRO A 34 -5.40 -18.10 -11.89
CA PRO A 34 -5.07 -18.95 -10.74
C PRO A 34 -3.55 -19.18 -10.62
N TYR A 35 -3.08 -19.36 -9.37
CA TYR A 35 -1.67 -19.55 -9.04
C TYR A 35 -0.75 -18.35 -9.35
N THR A 36 -1.33 -17.17 -9.58
CA THR A 36 -0.58 -15.92 -9.74
C THR A 36 -0.37 -15.23 -8.40
N ILE A 37 0.82 -14.68 -8.21
CA ILE A 37 1.18 -13.83 -7.08
C ILE A 37 1.69 -12.49 -7.62
N GLY A 38 1.37 -11.42 -6.91
CA GLY A 38 1.81 -10.07 -7.24
C GLY A 38 1.79 -9.16 -6.01
N TYR A 39 2.17 -7.91 -6.21
CA TYR A 39 2.15 -6.87 -5.18
C TYR A 39 1.23 -5.74 -5.61
N LEU A 40 0.46 -5.20 -4.67
CA LEU A 40 -0.53 -4.15 -4.88
C LEU A 40 -0.57 -3.25 -3.63
N PRO A 41 -1.01 -1.98 -3.77
CA PRO A 41 -1.52 -1.21 -2.63
C PRO A 41 -2.60 -2.02 -1.88
N LEU A 42 -2.49 -2.06 -0.55
CA LEU A 42 -3.34 -2.88 0.31
C LEU A 42 -4.83 -2.68 0.04
N ASN A 43 -5.25 -1.41 -0.11
CA ASN A 43 -6.64 -1.06 -0.36
C ASN A 43 -7.20 -1.65 -1.65
N VAL A 44 -6.38 -1.74 -2.71
CA VAL A 44 -6.79 -2.32 -3.99
C VAL A 44 -6.90 -3.84 -3.87
N ALA A 45 -5.96 -4.50 -3.21
CA ALA A 45 -6.02 -5.94 -2.99
C ALA A 45 -7.30 -6.34 -2.25
N LEU A 46 -7.64 -5.60 -1.18
CA LEU A 46 -8.84 -5.84 -0.38
C LEU A 46 -10.14 -5.61 -1.16
N LYS A 47 -10.25 -4.48 -1.88
CA LYS A 47 -11.43 -4.17 -2.69
C LYS A 47 -11.61 -5.11 -3.89
N SER A 48 -10.51 -5.70 -4.37
CA SER A 48 -10.54 -6.69 -5.45
C SER A 48 -10.86 -8.11 -4.95
N GLY A 49 -11.06 -8.30 -3.64
CA GLY A 49 -11.32 -9.61 -3.04
C GLY A 49 -10.15 -10.59 -3.14
N LEU A 50 -8.92 -10.09 -3.31
CA LEU A 50 -7.73 -10.92 -3.41
C LEU A 50 -7.28 -11.39 -2.02
N LYS A 51 -6.73 -12.61 -1.95
CA LYS A 51 -6.12 -13.12 -0.73
C LYS A 51 -4.80 -12.40 -0.49
N VAL A 52 -4.74 -11.65 0.61
CA VAL A 52 -3.51 -10.98 1.07
C VAL A 52 -2.69 -11.96 1.91
N LEU A 53 -1.41 -12.13 1.57
CA LEU A 53 -0.50 -13.01 2.30
C LEU A 53 0.12 -12.28 3.50
N ARG A 54 0.39 -13.02 4.57
CA ARG A 54 1.24 -12.58 5.68
C ARG A 54 2.69 -12.83 5.28
N ILE A 55 3.58 -11.90 5.62
CA ILE A 55 5.02 -12.08 5.43
C ILE A 55 5.65 -12.30 6.80
N ASP A 56 6.38 -13.41 6.97
CA ASP A 56 6.97 -13.83 8.24
C ASP A 56 5.97 -13.82 9.42
N GLY A 57 4.73 -14.23 9.12
CA GLY A 57 3.65 -14.25 10.11
C GLY A 57 3.04 -12.88 10.42
N GLN A 58 3.48 -11.79 9.82
CA GLN A 58 2.93 -10.44 10.04
C GLN A 58 1.90 -10.06 8.98
N SER A 59 0.80 -9.45 9.39
CA SER A 59 -0.24 -8.96 8.48
C SER A 59 -0.06 -7.48 8.14
N PRO A 60 -0.19 -7.06 6.87
CA PRO A 60 -0.23 -5.64 6.53
C PRO A 60 -1.43 -4.90 7.14
N HIS A 61 -2.45 -5.62 7.62
CA HIS A 61 -3.56 -5.00 8.37
C HIS A 61 -3.16 -4.58 9.77
N GLU A 62 -2.27 -5.33 10.42
CA GLU A 62 -1.81 -5.05 11.78
C GLU A 62 -0.99 -3.76 11.79
N TYR A 63 -0.22 -3.49 10.73
CA TYR A 63 0.51 -2.22 10.53
C TYR A 63 -0.38 -0.99 10.68
N VAL A 64 -1.58 -1.01 10.08
CA VAL A 64 -2.50 0.13 10.08
C VAL A 64 -3.15 0.33 11.46
N ALA A 65 -3.31 -0.74 12.23
CA ALA A 65 -4.10 -0.76 13.46
C ALA A 65 -3.28 -0.73 14.76
N GLN A 66 -2.09 -1.33 14.79
CA GLN A 66 -1.37 -1.65 16.03
C GLN A 66 0.01 -1.00 16.14
N ASP A 67 0.36 -0.08 15.24
CA ASP A 67 1.68 0.56 15.20
C ASP A 67 2.83 -0.48 15.19
N THR A 68 2.63 -1.58 14.48
CA THR A 68 3.69 -2.56 14.23
C THR A 68 4.51 -2.10 13.02
N GLU A 69 5.79 -2.44 12.98
CA GLU A 69 6.58 -2.24 11.77
C GLU A 69 6.22 -3.31 10.74
N TYR A 70 5.83 -2.89 9.53
CA TYR A 70 5.65 -3.79 8.40
C TYR A 70 6.62 -3.38 7.29
N PRO A 71 7.47 -4.30 6.81
CA PRO A 71 8.61 -3.95 5.97
C PRO A 71 8.22 -3.48 4.56
N PHE A 72 6.99 -3.78 4.09
CA PHE A 72 6.52 -3.39 2.75
C PHE A 72 5.52 -2.25 2.84
N THR A 73 6.02 -1.08 3.24
CA THR A 73 5.26 0.16 3.30
C THR A 73 5.89 1.20 2.39
N VAL A 74 5.07 2.09 1.85
CA VAL A 74 5.53 3.23 1.06
C VAL A 74 4.90 4.51 1.60
N PRO A 75 5.68 5.58 1.84
CA PRO A 75 5.17 6.86 2.28
C PRO A 75 4.41 7.56 1.14
N PHE A 76 3.24 8.11 1.47
CA PHE A 76 2.53 9.05 0.60
C PHE A 76 2.98 10.47 0.93
N TYR A 77 3.78 11.07 0.05
CA TYR A 77 4.27 12.43 0.24
C TYR A 77 3.32 13.46 -0.36
N LEU A 78 3.16 14.56 0.37
CA LEU A 78 2.64 15.81 -0.17
C LEU A 78 3.82 16.74 -0.40
N VAL A 79 3.99 17.18 -1.64
CA VAL A 79 5.07 18.09 -2.03
C VAL A 79 4.47 19.47 -2.24
N TYR A 80 4.92 20.42 -1.43
CA TYR A 80 4.50 21.82 -1.49
C TYR A 80 5.69 22.73 -1.17
N ARG A 81 5.57 24.01 -1.55
CA ARG A 81 6.61 25.01 -1.25
C ARG A 81 6.65 25.33 0.24
N GLU A 82 7.81 25.75 0.73
CA GLU A 82 7.95 26.26 2.09
C GLU A 82 6.94 27.38 2.39
N ASN A 83 6.50 27.44 3.65
CA ASN A 83 5.51 28.40 4.14
C ASN A 83 4.20 28.40 3.33
N PRO A 84 3.47 27.27 3.26
CA PRO A 84 2.20 27.23 2.54
C PRO A 84 1.19 28.20 3.16
N ALA A 85 0.46 28.91 2.31
CA ALA A 85 -0.56 29.88 2.70
C ALA A 85 -1.89 29.64 1.96
N GLY A 86 -2.94 30.29 2.42
CA GLY A 86 -4.28 30.22 1.81
C GLY A 86 -4.78 28.78 1.68
N ALA A 87 -5.32 28.44 0.51
CA ALA A 87 -5.94 27.14 0.25
C ALA A 87 -5.00 25.95 0.51
N VAL A 88 -3.69 26.08 0.23
CA VAL A 88 -2.72 25.00 0.47
C VAL A 88 -2.61 24.72 1.97
N ARG A 89 -2.49 25.79 2.78
CA ARG A 89 -2.46 25.65 4.24
C ARG A 89 -3.75 25.04 4.77
N CYS A 90 -4.90 25.53 4.32
CA CYS A 90 -6.20 24.99 4.73
C CYS A 90 -6.35 23.51 4.36
N PHE A 91 -5.84 23.08 3.21
CA PHE A 91 -5.86 21.67 2.82
C PHE A 91 -4.95 20.81 3.71
N LEU A 92 -3.75 21.29 4.04
CA LEU A 92 -2.86 20.58 4.96
C LEU A 92 -3.50 20.45 6.35
N ASP A 93 -4.09 21.52 6.89
CA ASP A 93 -4.79 21.51 8.17
C ASP A 93 -6.01 20.57 8.15
N PHE A 94 -6.72 20.51 7.02
CA PHE A 94 -7.82 19.56 6.80
C PHE A 94 -7.34 18.11 6.89
N LEU A 95 -6.20 17.77 6.28
CA LEU A 95 -5.62 16.43 6.33
C LEU A 95 -5.16 16.03 7.74
N SER A 96 -4.82 17.00 8.60
CA SER A 96 -4.47 16.77 10.01
C SER A 96 -5.64 16.32 10.87
N GLY A 97 -6.87 16.58 10.44
CA GLY A 97 -8.07 16.37 11.25
C GLY A 97 -8.35 14.89 11.53
N ASP A 98 -8.79 14.58 12.76
CA ASP A 98 -9.05 13.20 13.22
C ASP A 98 -10.02 12.43 12.33
N LYS A 99 -11.03 13.11 11.79
CA LYS A 99 -11.99 12.51 10.85
C LYS A 99 -11.29 11.98 9.60
N ILE A 100 -10.31 12.73 9.09
CA ILE A 100 -9.55 12.35 7.90
C ILE A 100 -8.55 11.25 8.22
N LYS A 101 -7.84 11.36 9.36
CA LYS A 101 -6.95 10.30 9.86
C LYS A 101 -7.68 8.95 9.96
N ARG A 102 -8.88 8.92 10.56
CA ARG A 102 -9.72 7.70 10.64
C ARG A 102 -10.16 7.19 9.27
N ARG A 103 -10.49 8.10 8.34
CA ARG A 103 -10.90 7.71 6.98
C ARG A 103 -9.74 7.08 6.20
N LEU A 104 -8.52 7.61 6.36
CA LEU A 104 -7.30 7.05 5.76
C LEU A 104 -7.03 5.65 6.30
N GLN A 105 -7.13 5.44 7.62
CA GLN A 105 -6.96 4.11 8.22
C GLN A 105 -7.96 3.09 7.67
N ALA A 106 -9.23 3.48 7.51
CA ALA A 106 -10.26 2.63 6.90
C ALA A 106 -9.95 2.26 5.43
N GLU A 107 -9.14 3.05 4.75
CA GLU A 107 -8.64 2.78 3.40
C GLU A 107 -7.26 2.10 3.42
N GLY A 108 -6.80 1.57 4.55
CA GLY A 108 -5.52 0.87 4.66
C GLY A 108 -4.29 1.79 4.60
N VAL A 109 -4.48 3.10 4.82
CA VAL A 109 -3.41 4.10 4.84
C VAL A 109 -3.17 4.53 6.28
N ARG A 110 -1.93 4.39 6.73
CA ARG A 110 -1.52 4.92 8.04
C ARG A 110 -1.34 6.45 7.94
N PRO A 111 -2.03 7.24 8.78
CA PRO A 111 -1.79 8.67 8.85
C PRO A 111 -0.36 8.96 9.32
N ALA A 112 0.25 9.98 8.75
CA ALA A 112 1.55 10.42 9.20
C ALA A 112 1.46 11.09 10.59
N SER A 113 2.54 10.98 11.36
CA SER A 113 2.65 11.34 12.78
C SER A 113 3.11 12.78 13.05
N TRP A 114 3.00 13.68 12.07
CA TRP A 114 3.39 15.09 12.17
C TRP A 114 2.38 15.95 12.94
#